data_AF-A0A7S4I174-F1
#
_entry.id   AF-A0A7S4I174-F1
#
_cell.length_a   1.000
_cell.length_b   1.000
_cell.length_c   1.000
_cell.angle_alpha   90.00
_cell.angle_beta   90.00
_cell.angle_gamma   90.00
#
_symmetry.space_group_name_H-M   'P 1'
#
loop_
_entity.id
_entity.type
_entity.pdbx_description
1 polymer ?
#
loop_
_entity_poly.entity_id
_entity_poly.type
_entity_poly.pdbx_seq_one_letter_code
_entity_poly.pdbx_strand_id
1 'polypeptide(L)'
;MSPEAPIGDDFDKPIKVPLTLIRVIVVFDFSTIFLWFFGVFFPPLQYISLGCFVFATILACMLLCREADDEFQGRILFILISHVVTVFVYIAAVALQYAAVVRNGSDNWSSEELGMSALIMLFIAIVMVLFSACLSATFVRSIFQ
;
A
#
# COMPACT_ATOMS: atom_id res chain seq x y z
N MET A 1 -6.01 34.57 -42.79
CA MET A 1 -6.55 34.80 -41.43
C MET A 1 -6.66 33.43 -40.77
N SER A 2 -5.69 33.10 -39.93
CA SER A 2 -5.71 31.87 -39.13
C SER A 2 -6.66 32.11 -37.94
N PRO A 3 -7.59 31.19 -37.61
CA PRO A 3 -8.34 31.32 -36.37
C PRO A 3 -7.39 31.00 -35.22
N GLU A 4 -7.06 32.01 -34.42
CA GLU A 4 -6.42 31.83 -33.12
C GLU A 4 -7.39 31.05 -32.22
N ALA A 5 -6.94 29.88 -31.75
CA ALA A 5 -7.66 29.13 -30.74
C ALA A 5 -7.73 29.96 -29.44
N PRO A 6 -8.88 29.97 -28.73
CA PRO A 6 -8.97 30.71 -27.49
C PRO A 6 -8.05 30.06 -26.45
N ILE A 7 -6.95 30.74 -26.14
CA ILE A 7 -6.16 30.52 -24.92
C ILE A 7 -7.01 31.13 -23.81
N GLY A 8 -7.85 30.31 -23.18
CA GLY A 8 -8.74 30.74 -22.11
C GLY A 8 -8.87 29.68 -21.02
N ASP A 9 -8.21 29.96 -19.89
CA ASP A 9 -8.75 29.78 -18.53
C ASP A 9 -9.32 28.43 -18.10
N ASP A 10 -8.65 27.32 -18.39
CA ASP A 10 -8.93 26.05 -17.69
C ASP A 10 -7.86 25.65 -16.66
N PHE A 11 -6.81 26.45 -16.49
CA PHE A 11 -5.78 26.25 -15.46
C PHE A 11 -6.17 26.79 -14.07
N ASP A 12 -7.21 27.63 -13.98
CA ASP A 12 -7.70 28.21 -12.72
C ASP A 12 -8.82 27.40 -12.04
N LYS A 13 -9.17 26.23 -12.59
CA LYS A 13 -10.01 25.29 -11.86
C LYS A 13 -9.15 24.70 -10.74
N PRO A 14 -9.48 24.91 -9.45
CA PRO A 14 -8.73 24.28 -8.38
C PRO A 14 -8.70 22.79 -8.67
N ILE A 15 -7.51 22.24 -8.81
CA ILE A 15 -7.30 20.79 -8.95
C ILE A 15 -8.07 20.20 -7.78
N LYS A 16 -9.25 19.64 -8.06
CA LYS A 16 -10.02 18.89 -7.08
C LYS A 16 -9.16 17.68 -6.82
N VAL A 17 -8.25 17.80 -5.86
CA VAL A 17 -7.56 16.69 -5.22
C VAL A 17 -8.64 15.64 -5.05
N PRO A 18 -8.51 14.46 -5.69
CA PRO A 18 -9.56 13.47 -5.65
C PRO A 18 -9.51 12.83 -4.27
N LEU A 19 -10.00 13.58 -3.29
CA LEU A 19 -10.06 13.27 -1.86
C LEU A 19 -10.82 11.98 -1.64
N THR A 20 -11.80 11.71 -2.52
CA THR A 20 -12.47 10.41 -2.65
C THR A 20 -11.48 9.27 -2.89
N LEU A 21 -10.50 9.43 -3.79
CA LEU A 21 -9.50 8.41 -4.10
C LEU A 21 -8.58 8.15 -2.90
N ILE A 22 -8.13 9.20 -2.20
CA ILE A 22 -7.30 9.06 -1.00
C ILE A 22 -8.08 8.34 0.10
N ARG A 23 -9.36 8.69 0.31
CA ARG A 23 -10.24 8.00 1.26
C ARG A 23 -10.42 6.53 0.89
N VAL A 24 -10.55 6.22 -0.41
CA VAL A 24 -10.63 4.85 -0.90
C VAL A 24 -9.34 4.09 -0.57
N ILE A 25 -8.15 4.67 -0.82
CA ILE A 25 -6.86 4.07 -0.45
C ILE A 25 -6.82 3.75 1.05
N VAL A 26 -7.20 4.71 1.91
CA VAL A 26 -7.27 4.49 3.37
C VAL A 26 -8.17 3.32 3.73
N VAL A 27 -9.37 3.24 3.13
CA VAL A 27 -10.30 2.12 3.38
C VAL A 27 -9.70 0.79 2.95
N PHE A 28 -9.03 0.74 1.80
CA PHE A 28 -8.37 -0.48 1.33
C PHE A 28 -7.16 -0.87 2.19
N ASP A 29 -6.36 0.09 2.67
CA ASP A 29 -5.24 -0.17 3.60
C ASP A 29 -5.77 -0.76 4.93
N PHE A 30 -6.84 -0.20 5.51
CA PHE A 30 -7.49 -0.76 6.70
C PHE A 30 -8.13 -2.12 6.44
N SER A 31 -8.77 -2.30 5.29
CA SER A 31 -9.36 -3.59 4.90
C SER A 31 -8.28 -4.66 4.73
N THR A 32 -7.12 -4.30 4.20
CA THR A 32 -5.94 -5.16 4.10
C THR A 32 -5.52 -5.61 5.48
N ILE A 33 -5.31 -4.69 6.44
CA ILE A 33 -4.94 -5.05 7.82
C ILE A 33 -5.97 -5.99 8.44
N PHE A 34 -7.25 -5.67 8.31
CA PHE A 34 -8.34 -6.46 8.86
C PHE A 34 -8.36 -7.88 8.28
N LEU A 35 -8.42 -8.00 6.96
CA LEU A 35 -8.45 -9.30 6.27
C LEU A 35 -7.18 -10.11 6.53
N TRP A 36 -6.05 -9.44 6.72
CA TRP A 36 -4.81 -10.11 7.01
C TRP A 36 -4.76 -10.70 8.42
N PHE A 37 -5.29 -9.98 9.42
CA PHE A 37 -5.45 -10.49 10.78
C PHE A 37 -6.28 -11.78 10.80
N PHE A 38 -7.43 -11.80 10.10
CA PHE A 38 -8.24 -13.01 9.95
C PHE A 38 -7.60 -14.05 9.03
N GLY A 39 -6.75 -13.61 8.10
CA GLY A 39 -6.03 -14.46 7.16
C GLY A 39 -5.00 -15.38 7.81
N VAL A 40 -4.53 -15.08 9.02
CA VAL A 40 -3.72 -16.01 9.81
C VAL A 40 -4.49 -17.30 10.11
N PHE A 41 -5.79 -17.20 10.36
CA PHE A 41 -6.66 -18.35 10.65
C PHE A 41 -7.28 -18.95 9.38
N PHE A 42 -7.45 -18.14 8.33
CA PHE A 42 -8.06 -18.54 7.06
C PHE A 42 -7.17 -18.11 5.88
N PRO A 43 -6.25 -18.96 5.41
CA PRO A 43 -5.31 -18.63 4.34
C PRO A 43 -5.93 -17.98 3.08
N PRO A 44 -7.14 -18.36 2.62
CA PRO A 44 -7.78 -17.69 1.49
C PRO A 44 -7.98 -16.18 1.65
N LEU A 45 -8.21 -15.70 2.89
CA LEU A 45 -8.38 -14.27 3.16
C LEU A 45 -7.09 -13.47 2.95
N GLN A 46 -5.92 -14.11 3.04
CA GLN A 46 -4.63 -13.44 2.77
C GLN A 46 -4.50 -13.02 1.30
N TYR A 47 -5.05 -13.81 0.37
CA TYR A 47 -5.05 -13.44 -1.06
C TYR A 47 -6.02 -12.29 -1.35
N ILE A 48 -7.17 -12.25 -0.68
CA ILE A 48 -8.12 -11.14 -0.80
C ILE A 48 -7.50 -9.85 -0.22
N SER A 49 -6.84 -9.96 0.93
CA SER A 49 -6.06 -8.88 1.54
C SER A 49 -4.99 -8.33 0.58
N LEU A 50 -4.21 -9.22 -0.05
CA LEU A 50 -3.21 -8.82 -1.05
C LEU A 50 -3.86 -8.13 -2.25
N GLY A 51 -5.01 -8.61 -2.73
CA GLY A 51 -5.77 -7.96 -3.81
C GLY A 51 -6.23 -6.56 -3.44
N CYS A 52 -6.76 -6.37 -2.24
CA CYS A 52 -7.11 -5.05 -1.69
C CYS A 52 -5.91 -4.11 -1.66
N PHE A 53 -4.76 -4.61 -1.22
CA PHE A 53 -3.54 -3.83 -1.12
C PHE A 53 -2.99 -3.41 -2.48
N VAL A 54 -2.88 -4.35 -3.42
CA VAL A 54 -2.44 -4.07 -4.79
C VAL A 54 -3.35 -3.04 -5.46
N PHE A 55 -4.66 -3.14 -5.25
CA PHE A 55 -5.61 -2.15 -5.76
C PHE A 55 -5.37 -0.76 -5.14
N ALA A 56 -5.13 -0.67 -3.83
CA ALA A 56 -4.76 0.59 -3.16
C ALA A 56 -3.47 1.18 -3.74
N THR A 57 -2.46 0.35 -4.00
CA THR A 57 -1.20 0.76 -4.62
C THR A 57 -1.40 1.32 -6.02
N ILE A 58 -2.23 0.67 -6.85
CA ILE A 58 -2.56 1.16 -8.19
C ILE A 58 -3.24 2.54 -8.12
N LEU A 59 -4.18 2.72 -7.19
CA LEU A 59 -4.83 4.02 -6.97
C LEU A 59 -3.81 5.08 -6.52
N ALA A 60 -2.87 4.74 -5.65
CA ALA A 60 -1.80 5.63 -5.23
C ALA A 60 -0.88 6.04 -6.42
N CYS A 61 -0.56 5.10 -7.31
CA CYS A 61 0.16 5.41 -8.56
C CYS A 61 -0.63 6.38 -9.45
N MET A 62 -1.93 6.16 -9.61
CA MET A 62 -2.78 7.06 -10.40
C MET A 62 -2.83 8.49 -9.83
N LEU A 63 -2.72 8.64 -8.50
CA LEU A 63 -2.60 9.95 -7.85
C LEU A 63 -1.27 10.63 -8.17
N LEU A 64 -0.18 9.87 -8.20
CA LEU A 64 1.15 10.41 -8.50
C LEU A 64 1.25 10.92 -9.95
N CYS A 65 0.53 10.30 -10.89
CA CYS A 65 0.51 10.71 -12.29
C CYS A 65 -0.37 11.94 -12.57
N ARG A 66 -1.10 12.48 -11.58
CA ARG A 66 -1.84 13.73 -11.75
C ARG A 66 -0.93 14.92 -11.47
N GLU A 67 -1.03 15.94 -12.31
CA GLU A 67 -0.46 17.26 -12.04
C GLU A 67 -1.04 17.75 -10.71
N ALA A 68 -0.18 17.87 -9.71
CA ALA A 68 -0.50 18.25 -8.34
C ALA A 68 0.73 18.92 -7.73
N ASP A 69 0.53 19.69 -6.65
CA ASP A 69 1.60 20.39 -5.95
C ASP A 69 2.73 19.44 -5.51
N ASP A 70 3.98 19.93 -5.50
CA ASP A 70 5.16 19.14 -5.12
C ASP A 70 5.03 18.50 -3.72
N GLU A 71 4.37 19.20 -2.78
CA GLU A 71 4.10 18.69 -1.44
C GLU A 71 3.08 17.53 -1.46
N PHE A 72 2.06 17.63 -2.31
CA PHE A 72 1.07 16.56 -2.53
C PHE A 72 1.75 15.32 -3.11
N GLN A 73 2.57 15.51 -4.16
CA GLN A 73 3.31 14.43 -4.80
C GLN A 73 4.29 13.76 -3.83
N GLY A 74 5.01 14.52 -3.01
CA GLY A 74 5.92 13.99 -2.00
C GLY A 74 5.23 13.08 -0.98
N ARG A 75 4.03 13.46 -0.50
CA ARG A 75 3.25 12.65 0.44
C ARG A 75 2.72 11.37 -0.20
N ILE A 76 2.20 11.45 -1.43
CA ILE A 76 1.73 10.27 -2.18
C ILE A 76 2.89 9.33 -2.49
N LEU A 77 4.06 9.85 -2.86
CA LEU A 77 5.26 9.06 -3.09
C LEU A 77 5.67 8.28 -1.84
N PHE A 78 5.56 8.89 -0.65
CA PHE A 78 5.87 8.22 0.60
C PHE A 78 4.91 7.06 0.90
N ILE A 79 3.61 7.25 0.65
CA ILE A 79 2.60 6.18 0.73
C ILE A 79 2.95 5.05 -0.23
N LEU A 80 3.29 5.39 -1.48
CA LEU A 80 3.66 4.40 -2.49
C LEU A 80 4.92 3.60 -2.12
N ILE A 81 5.95 4.26 -1.58
CA ILE A 81 7.15 3.59 -1.08
C ILE A 81 6.78 2.61 0.04
N SER A 82 5.93 3.02 0.99
CA SER A 82 5.47 2.14 2.07
C SER A 82 4.70 0.93 1.54
N HIS A 83 3.91 1.11 0.48
CA HIS A 83 3.20 0.03 -0.19
C HIS A 83 4.17 -0.96 -0.82
N VAL A 84 5.13 -0.47 -1.59
CA VAL A 84 6.15 -1.31 -2.23
C VAL A 84 6.94 -2.11 -1.19
N VAL A 85 7.41 -1.45 -0.13
CA VAL A 85 8.14 -2.12 0.96
C VAL A 85 7.29 -3.20 1.61
N THR A 86 6.01 -2.93 1.87
CA THR A 86 5.08 -3.93 2.44
C THR A 86 4.96 -5.15 1.53
N VAL A 87 4.80 -4.97 0.22
CA VAL A 87 4.73 -6.10 -0.73
C VAL A 87 6.00 -6.94 -0.69
N PHE A 88 7.17 -6.31 -0.68
CA PHE A 88 8.45 -7.03 -0.59
C PHE A 88 8.57 -7.84 0.69
N VAL A 89 8.25 -7.23 1.84
CA VAL A 89 8.31 -7.91 3.13
C VAL A 89 7.27 -9.05 3.19
N TYR A 90 6.09 -8.85 2.62
CA TYR A 90 5.05 -9.89 2.51
C TYR A 90 5.54 -11.10 1.70
N ILE A 91 6.09 -10.86 0.50
CA ILE A 91 6.62 -11.94 -0.36
C ILE A 91 7.74 -12.70 0.38
N ALA A 92 8.62 -11.99 1.09
CA ALA A 92 9.65 -12.62 1.90
C ALA A 92 9.08 -13.47 3.03
N ALA A 93 8.04 -13.00 3.73
CA ALA A 93 7.35 -13.76 4.78
C ALA A 93 6.73 -15.05 4.23
N VAL A 94 6.04 -14.97 3.07
CA VAL A 94 5.45 -16.14 2.41
C VAL A 94 6.54 -17.12 1.93
N ALA A 95 7.64 -16.61 1.38
CA ALA A 95 8.76 -17.45 0.96
C ALA A 95 9.40 -18.19 2.15
N LEU A 96 9.56 -17.53 3.29
CA LEU A 96 10.05 -18.15 4.52
C LEU A 96 9.07 -19.18 5.09
N GLN A 97 7.77 -18.90 5.08
CA GLN A 97 6.73 -19.87 5.45
C GLN A 97 6.78 -21.11 4.56
N TYR A 98 6.85 -20.91 3.24
CA TYR A 98 6.95 -22.01 2.29
C TYR A 98 8.24 -22.82 2.48
N ALA A 99 9.37 -22.14 2.69
CA ALA A 99 10.64 -22.79 2.99
C ALA A 99 10.57 -23.61 4.29
N ALA A 100 9.90 -23.12 5.33
CA ALA A 100 9.70 -23.84 6.59
C ALA A 100 8.88 -25.13 6.41
N VAL A 101 7.89 -25.12 5.51
CA VAL A 101 7.02 -26.28 5.19
C VAL A 101 7.75 -27.30 4.32
N VAL A 102 8.54 -26.84 3.34
CA VAL A 102 9.23 -27.73 2.38
C VAL A 102 10.54 -28.30 2.93
N ARG A 103 11.18 -27.63 3.88
CA ARG A 103 12.39 -28.15 4.54
C ARG A 103 12.05 -29.28 5.50
N ASN A 104 12.10 -30.50 4.98
CA ASN A 104 12.05 -31.73 5.76
C ASN A 104 13.42 -32.44 5.85
N GLY A 105 14.56 -31.75 5.63
CA GLY A 105 15.88 -32.36 5.83
C GLY A 105 17.10 -31.67 5.21
N SER A 106 17.45 -30.42 5.60
CA SER A 106 18.82 -29.91 5.35
C SER A 106 19.34 -28.94 6.41
N ASP A 107 20.63 -29.08 6.72
CA ASP A 107 21.32 -28.68 7.97
C ASP A 107 21.63 -27.17 8.17
N ASN A 108 21.06 -26.23 7.40
CA ASN A 108 21.46 -24.83 7.59
C ASN A 108 20.54 -24.05 8.56
N TRP A 109 19.21 -24.22 8.49
CA TRP A 109 18.26 -23.52 9.37
C TRP A 109 17.13 -24.50 9.73
N SER A 110 16.73 -24.54 11.00
CA SER A 110 15.61 -25.37 11.45
C SER A 110 14.27 -24.82 10.93
N SER A 111 13.25 -25.69 10.80
CA SER A 111 11.90 -25.27 10.39
C SER A 111 11.32 -24.23 11.36
N GLU A 112 11.67 -24.32 12.65
CA GLU A 112 11.28 -23.33 13.67
C GLU A 112 11.90 -21.95 13.44
N GLU A 113 13.19 -21.87 13.11
CA GLU A 113 13.88 -20.60 12.81
C GLU A 113 13.30 -19.90 11.57
N LEU A 114 12.96 -20.66 10.54
CA LEU A 114 12.30 -20.15 9.34
C LEU A 114 10.87 -19.69 9.62
N GLY A 115 10.10 -20.46 10.41
CA GLY A 115 8.76 -20.08 10.84
C GLY A 115 8.76 -18.80 11.69
N MET A 116 9.71 -18.68 12.61
CA MET A 116 9.85 -17.48 13.45
C MET A 116 10.27 -16.26 12.62
N SER A 117 11.20 -16.44 11.68
CA SER A 117 11.60 -15.37 10.76
C SER A 117 10.45 -14.91 9.88
N ALA A 118 9.62 -15.85 9.40
CA ALA A 118 8.43 -15.51 8.63
C ALA A 118 7.42 -14.70 9.45
N LEU A 119 7.21 -15.06 10.73
CA LEU A 119 6.35 -14.29 11.64
C LEU A 119 6.89 -12.88 11.91
N ILE A 120 8.20 -12.72 12.07
CA ILE A 120 8.84 -11.41 12.23
C ILE A 120 8.62 -10.55 10.98
N MET A 121 8.86 -11.11 9.79
CA MET A 121 8.62 -10.40 8.52
C MET A 121 7.14 -10.04 8.37
N LEU A 122 6.23 -10.94 8.72
CA LEU A 122 4.79 -10.68 8.71
C LEU A 122 4.43 -9.50 9.62
N PHE A 123 4.99 -9.47 10.84
CA PHE A 123 4.77 -8.38 11.79
C PHE A 123 5.28 -7.04 11.26
N ILE A 124 6.49 -7.02 10.68
CA ILE A 124 7.05 -5.81 10.07
C ILE A 124 6.12 -5.27 8.99
N ALA A 125 5.60 -6.15 8.13
CA ALA A 125 4.72 -5.72 7.06
C ALA A 125 3.38 -5.17 7.59
N ILE A 126 2.81 -5.72 8.66
CA ILE A 126 1.62 -5.14 9.32
C ILE A 126 1.92 -3.73 9.84
N VAL A 127 3.07 -3.53 10.50
CA VAL A 127 3.49 -2.22 11.00
C VAL A 127 3.62 -1.21 9.85
N MET A 128 4.16 -1.63 8.71
CA MET A 128 4.26 -0.78 7.52
C MET A 128 2.90 -0.39 6.94
N VAL A 129 1.92 -1.30 6.89
CA VAL A 129 0.55 -0.96 6.44
C VAL A 129 -0.12 -0.01 7.42
N LEU A 130 0.04 -0.21 8.74
CA LEU A 130 -0.48 0.71 9.75
C LEU A 130 0.13 2.10 9.60
N PHE A 131 1.43 2.16 9.37
CA PHE A 131 2.14 3.41 9.12
C PHE A 131 1.62 4.12 7.85
N SER A 132 1.44 3.38 6.75
CA SER A 132 0.80 3.88 5.51
C SER A 132 -0.59 4.44 5.76
N ALA A 133 -1.43 3.69 6.48
CA ALA A 133 -2.80 4.07 6.77
C ALA A 133 -2.86 5.34 7.64
N CYS A 134 -1.98 5.45 8.64
CA CYS A 134 -1.84 6.63 9.49
C CYS A 134 -1.39 7.87 8.71
N LEU A 135 -0.40 7.71 7.83
CA LEU A 135 0.06 8.80 6.96
C LEU A 135 -1.05 9.27 6.02
N SER A 136 -1.74 8.33 5.37
CA SER A 136 -2.85 8.60 4.47
C SER A 136 -4.02 9.28 5.19
N ALA A 137 -4.35 8.85 6.43
CA ALA A 137 -5.39 9.48 7.24
C ALA A 137 -5.01 10.89 7.71
N THR A 138 -3.75 11.09 8.11
CA THR A 138 -3.23 12.42 8.50
C THR A 138 -3.25 13.37 7.31
N PHE A 139 -2.95 12.87 6.12
CA PHE A 139 -3.01 13.64 4.89
C PHE A 139 -4.43 14.11 4.56
N VAL A 140 -5.41 13.20 4.63
CA VAL A 140 -6.82 13.54 4.48
C VAL A 140 -7.20 14.65 5.47
N ARG A 141 -6.77 14.55 6.72
CA ARG A 141 -7.07 15.55 7.76
C ARG A 141 -6.45 16.91 7.45
N SER A 142 -5.20 16.96 6.98
CA SER A 142 -4.52 18.23 6.67
C SER A 142 -5.14 19.01 5.52
N ILE A 143 -5.89 18.35 4.63
CA ILE A 143 -6.60 19.02 3.52
C ILE A 143 -7.89 19.72 4.00
N PHE A 144 -8.43 19.32 5.16
CA PHE A 144 -9.68 19.89 5.71
C PHE A 144 -9.46 20.96 6.78
N GLN A 145 -8.22 21.31 7.10
CA GLN A 145 -7.86 22.38 8.04
C GLN A 145 -7.38 23.61 7.27
#